data_AF-A0A524CY36-F1
#
_entry.id   AF-A0A524CY36-F1
#
_cell.length_a   1.000
_cell.length_b   1.000
_cell.length_c   1.000
_cell.angle_alpha   90.00
_cell.angle_beta   90.00
_cell.angle_gamma   90.00
#
_symmetry.space_group_name_H-M   'P 1'
#
loop_
_entity.id
_entity.type
_entity.pdbx_description
1 polymer ?
#
loop_
_entity_poly.entity_id
_entity_poly.type
_entity_poly.pdbx_seq_one_letter_code
_entity_poly.pdbx_strand_id
1 'polypeptide(L)'
;MENGKWVAGVDIGSLATKIVLLNENKKMVDWRLNRSTYDFKRVGRDLFKEILEKNNLKRSDVYVISTGYGRNTIDFADDRITEITAHARGAQFFYPDAHSVIDIGGQDSKAIVMSS
;
A
#
# COMPACT_ATOMS: atom_id res chain seq x y z
N MET A 1 19.47 17.55 5.49
CA MET A 1 18.37 17.02 4.66
C MET A 1 17.13 17.18 5.50
N GLU A 2 16.24 18.08 5.12
CA GLU A 2 14.95 18.28 5.82
C GLU A 2 14.17 16.97 5.70
N ASN A 3 13.88 16.31 6.82
CA ASN A 3 13.13 15.05 6.82
C ASN A 3 11.68 15.33 6.43
N GLY A 4 11.41 15.34 5.13
CA GLY A 4 10.05 15.22 4.59
C GLY A 4 9.38 13.98 5.15
N LYS A 5 8.08 14.07 5.41
CA LYS A 5 7.29 12.97 5.97
C LYS A 5 7.01 11.95 4.86
N TRP A 6 7.68 10.80 4.91
CA TRP A 6 7.44 9.71 3.96
C TRP A 6 6.29 8.81 4.42
N VAL A 7 5.50 8.33 3.46
CA VAL A 7 4.42 7.37 3.73
C VAL A 7 4.56 6.18 2.80
N ALA A 8 4.49 4.96 3.32
CA ALA A 8 4.43 3.74 2.52
C ALA A 8 3.07 3.06 2.65
N GLY A 9 2.48 2.68 1.52
CA GLY A 9 1.29 1.85 1.46
C GLY A 9 1.68 0.43 1.07
N VAL A 10 1.28 -0.56 1.87
CA VAL A 10 1.57 -1.99 1.64
C VAL A 10 0.27 -2.74 1.40
N ASP A 11 0.03 -3.20 0.17
CA ASP A 11 -1.15 -3.99 -0.19
C ASP A 11 -0.77 -5.48 -0.34
N ILE A 12 -1.27 -6.30 0.58
CA ILE A 12 -1.03 -7.75 0.60
C ILE A 12 -2.26 -8.47 0.04
N GLY A 13 -2.28 -8.64 -1.28
CA GLY A 13 -3.28 -9.45 -1.97
C GLY A 13 -2.89 -10.94 -2.04
N SER A 14 -3.84 -11.79 -2.44
CA SER A 14 -3.61 -13.24 -2.58
C SER A 14 -2.68 -13.60 -3.74
N LEU A 15 -2.70 -12.84 -4.84
CA LEU A 15 -1.80 -13.04 -5.98
C LEU A 15 -0.52 -12.21 -5.89
N ALA A 16 -0.62 -10.97 -5.41
CA ALA A 16 0.49 -10.03 -5.43
C ALA A 16 0.53 -9.17 -4.17
N THR A 17 1.74 -8.93 -3.71
CA THR A 17 2.10 -7.98 -2.66
C THR A 17 2.71 -6.75 -3.32
N LYS A 18 2.15 -5.58 -3.05
CA LYS A 18 2.58 -4.30 -3.63
C LYS A 18 2.99 -3.35 -2.50
N ILE A 19 3.99 -2.53 -2.79
CA ILE A 19 4.36 -1.41 -1.92
C ILE A 19 4.55 -0.15 -2.76
N VAL A 20 4.05 0.97 -2.26
CA VAL A 20 4.26 2.30 -2.83
C VAL A 20 4.86 3.21 -1.76
N LEU A 21 5.81 4.06 -2.16
CA LEU A 21 6.39 5.11 -1.32
C LEU A 21 5.95 6.47 -1.85
N LEU A 22 5.36 7.28 -0.97
CA LEU A 22 4.95 8.65 -1.22
C LEU A 22 5.82 9.63 -0.44
N ASN A 23 6.16 10.75 -1.06
CA ASN A 23 6.77 11.89 -0.36
C ASN A 23 5.72 12.80 0.31
N GLU A 24 6.18 13.87 0.97
CA GLU A 24 5.32 14.83 1.66
C GLU A 24 4.31 15.53 0.73
N ASN A 25 4.62 15.62 -0.56
CA ASN A 25 3.77 16.19 -1.59
C ASN A 25 2.77 15.18 -2.17
N LYS A 26 2.59 14.01 -1.52
CA LYS A 26 1.75 12.89 -1.98
C LYS A 26 2.12 12.37 -3.37
N LYS A 27 3.35 12.60 -3.83
CA LYS A 27 3.85 12.06 -5.09
C LYS A 27 4.44 10.68 -4.85
N MET A 28 4.09 9.73 -5.71
CA MET A 28 4.71 8.41 -5.72
C MET A 28 6.13 8.53 -6.24
N VAL A 29 7.11 8.22 -5.37
CA VAL A 29 8.53 8.32 -5.69
C VAL A 29 9.14 6.96 -6.03
N ASP A 30 8.58 5.87 -5.50
CA ASP A 30 9.07 4.52 -5.72
C ASP A 30 7.96 3.50 -5.44
N TRP A 31 8.08 2.32 -6.03
CA TRP A 31 7.15 1.21 -5.81
C TRP A 31 7.81 -0.14 -6.10
N ARG A 32 7.31 -1.20 -5.48
CA ARG A 32 7.68 -2.59 -5.81
C ARG A 32 6.47 -3.49 -5.83
N LEU A 33 6.59 -4.60 -6.53
CA LEU A 33 5.59 -5.64 -6.60
C LEU A 33 6.29 -6.99 -6.63
N ASN A 34 5.75 -7.95 -5.89
CA ASN A 34 6.14 -9.35 -6.02
C ASN A 34 4.92 -10.26 -5.88
N ARG A 35 5.06 -11.49 -6.37
CA ARG A 35 4.03 -12.51 -6.20
C ARG A 35 3.87 -12.83 -4.72
N SER A 36 2.63 -12.86 -4.25
CA SER A 36 2.33 -13.34 -2.91
C SER A 36 2.60 -14.83 -2.81
N THR A 37 3.11 -15.25 -1.66
CA THR A 37 3.37 -16.65 -1.32
C THR A 37 2.64 -17.00 -0.02
N TYR A 38 2.87 -18.19 0.53
CA TYR A 38 2.36 -18.54 1.85
C TYR A 38 2.92 -17.64 2.97
N ASP A 39 4.06 -16.99 2.73
CA ASP A 39 4.76 -16.13 3.69
C ASP A 39 4.65 -14.66 3.27
N PHE A 40 3.45 -14.10 3.44
CA PHE A 40 3.17 -12.69 3.15
C PHE A 40 4.08 -11.73 3.90
N LYS A 41 4.45 -12.09 5.14
CA LYS A 41 5.25 -11.26 6.02
C LYS A 41 6.65 -11.08 5.47
N ARG A 42 7.29 -12.17 5.01
CA ARG A 42 8.62 -12.09 4.41
C ARG A 42 8.58 -11.26 3.13
N VAL A 43 7.65 -11.54 2.21
CA VAL A 43 7.54 -10.78 0.95
C VAL A 43 7.35 -9.28 1.21
N GLY A 44 6.46 -8.92 2.13
CA GLY A 44 6.26 -7.51 2.50
C GLY A 44 7.51 -6.86 3.11
N ARG A 45 8.26 -7.58 3.95
CA ARG A 45 9.51 -7.08 4.54
C ARG A 45 10.61 -6.89 3.48
N ASP A 46 10.76 -7.86 2.58
CA ASP A 46 11.79 -7.81 1.53
C ASP A 46 11.56 -6.59 0.63
N LEU A 47 10.32 -6.41 0.15
CA LEU A 47 9.97 -5.26 -0.68
C LEU A 47 10.15 -3.93 0.07
N PHE A 48 9.78 -3.87 1.35
CA PHE A 48 9.95 -2.65 2.14
C PHE A 48 11.43 -2.34 2.39
N LYS A 49 12.26 -3.36 2.64
CA LYS A 49 13.70 -3.20 2.78
C LYS A 49 14.34 -2.66 1.50
N GLU A 50 13.95 -3.17 0.33
CA GLU A 50 14.41 -2.67 -0.96
C GLU A 50 14.04 -1.20 -1.20
N ILE A 51 12.83 -0.78 -0.79
CA ILE A 51 12.40 0.62 -0.84
C ILE A 51 13.30 1.48 0.07
N LEU A 52 13.55 1.06 1.30
CA LEU A 52 14.40 1.80 2.23
C LEU A 52 15.83 1.96 1.70
N GLU A 53 16.43 0.85 1.24
CA GLU A 53 17.82 0.84 0.76
C GLU A 53 18.00 1.72 -0.49
N LYS A 54 17.13 1.59 -1.49
CA LYS A 54 17.24 2.39 -2.73
C LYS A 54 17.06 3.90 -2.48
N ASN A 55 16.24 4.26 -1.50
CA ASN A 55 15.94 5.67 -1.20
C ASN A 55 16.80 6.23 -0.05
N ASN A 56 17.75 5.46 0.48
CA ASN A 56 18.59 5.83 1.62
C ASN A 56 17.77 6.29 2.85
N LEU A 57 16.67 5.58 3.12
CA LEU A 57 15.74 5.84 4.23
C LEU A 57 15.92 4.82 5.35
N LYS A 58 15.61 5.21 6.57
CA LYS A 58 15.45 4.32 7.72
C LYS A 58 13.97 4.03 7.95
N ARG A 59 13.66 2.92 8.65
CA ARG A 59 12.28 2.62 9.07
C ARG A 59 11.62 3.78 9.80
N SER A 60 12.38 4.52 10.63
CA SER A 60 11.90 5.68 11.39
C SER A 60 11.45 6.86 10.55
N ASP A 61 11.87 6.92 9.28
CA ASP A 61 11.57 8.04 8.38
C ASP A 61 10.23 7.85 7.66
N VAL A 62 9.66 6.63 7.71
CA VAL A 62 8.50 6.23 6.90
C VAL A 62 7.35 5.79 7.79
N TYR A 63 6.19 6.43 7.62
CA TYR A 63 4.93 5.96 8.20
C TYR A 63 4.28 4.91 7.30
N VAL A 64 3.97 3.73 7.83
CA VAL A 64 3.55 2.58 7.03
C VAL A 64 2.09 2.23 7.29
N ILE A 65 1.28 2.15 6.23
CA ILE A 65 -0.11 1.69 6.29
C ILE A 65 -0.21 0.37 5.51
N SER A 66 -0.75 -0.68 6.13
CA SER A 66 -1.01 -1.95 5.43
C SER A 66 -2.49 -2.15 5.09
N THR A 67 -2.74 -2.84 3.97
CA THR A 67 -4.06 -3.20 3.45
C THR A 67 -4.02 -4.56 2.75
N GLY A 68 -5.15 -4.99 2.20
CA GLY A 68 -5.33 -6.30 1.59
C GLY A 68 -5.66 -7.40 2.60
N TYR A 69 -5.79 -8.63 2.08
CA TYR A 69 -6.09 -9.83 2.86
C TYR A 69 -5.06 -10.09 3.96
N GLY A 70 -3.78 -9.95 3.63
CA GLY A 70 -2.68 -10.20 4.56
C GLY A 70 -2.27 -9.02 5.44
N ARG A 71 -3.02 -7.91 5.48
CA ARG A 71 -2.63 -6.66 6.17
C ARG A 71 -2.16 -6.84 7.62
N ASN A 72 -2.76 -7.80 8.34
CA ASN A 72 -2.47 -8.08 9.75
C ASN A 72 -1.13 -8.82 9.95
N THR A 73 -0.55 -9.39 8.89
CA THR A 73 0.74 -10.09 8.95
C THR A 73 1.94 -9.13 8.94
N ILE A 74 1.71 -7.88 8.54
CA ILE A 74 2.73 -6.84 8.46
C ILE A 74 2.94 -6.24 9.85
N ASP A 75 4.02 -6.68 10.50
CA ASP A 75 4.37 -6.31 11.88
C ASP A 75 5.07 -4.95 11.99
N PHE A 76 5.55 -4.42 10.86
CA PHE A 76 6.16 -3.11 10.77
C PHE A 76 5.18 -2.01 10.32
N ALA A 77 3.88 -2.31 10.15
CA ALA A 77 2.87 -1.31 9.82
C ALA A 77 2.52 -0.47 11.06
N ASP A 78 2.44 0.85 10.89
CA ASP A 78 2.00 1.78 11.94
C ASP A 78 0.47 1.82 12.03
N ASP A 79 -0.23 1.57 10.92
CA ASP A 79 -1.69 1.49 10.85
C ASP A 79 -2.17 0.51 9.79
N ARG A 80 -3.45 0.11 9.84
CA ARG A 80 -4.05 -0.89 8.96
C ARG A 80 -5.45 -0.47 8.55
N ILE A 81 -5.73 -0.54 7.24
CA ILE A 81 -7.05 -0.29 6.68
C ILE A 81 -7.50 -1.48 5.81
N THR A 82 -8.79 -1.55 5.51
CA THR A 82 -9.31 -2.55 4.57
C THR A 82 -8.92 -2.19 3.14
N GLU A 83 -8.90 -3.19 2.26
CA GLU A 83 -8.68 -2.97 0.82
C GLU A 83 -9.80 -2.12 0.20
N ILE A 84 -11.04 -2.25 0.72
CA ILE A 84 -12.18 -1.42 0.32
C ILE A 84 -11.87 0.07 0.58
N THR A 85 -11.42 0.41 1.79
CA THR A 85 -11.06 1.79 2.14
C THR A 85 -9.86 2.28 1.32
N ALA A 86 -8.86 1.43 1.12
CA ALA A 86 -7.67 1.78 0.34
C ALA A 86 -8.02 2.08 -1.13
N HIS A 87 -8.79 1.20 -1.78
CA HIS A 87 -9.24 1.38 -3.16
C HIS A 87 -10.14 2.60 -3.31
N ALA A 88 -11.09 2.81 -2.39
CA ALA A 88 -11.97 3.99 -2.42
C ALA A 88 -11.15 5.29 -2.34
N ARG A 89 -10.26 5.40 -1.34
CA ARG A 89 -9.41 6.59 -1.15
C ARG A 89 -8.45 6.80 -2.32
N GLY A 90 -7.86 5.73 -2.83
CA GLY A 90 -6.97 5.78 -3.99
C GLY A 90 -7.70 6.26 -5.24
N ALA A 91 -8.90 5.72 -5.50
CA ALA A 91 -9.72 6.13 -6.63
C ALA A 91 -10.12 7.62 -6.53
N GLN A 92 -10.63 8.07 -5.39
CA GLN A 92 -10.97 9.49 -5.18
C GLN A 92 -9.77 10.43 -5.28
N PHE A 93 -8.57 9.97 -4.91
CA PHE A 93 -7.35 10.77 -5.03
C PHE A 93 -6.98 11.05 -6.49
N PHE A 94 -7.09 10.05 -7.38
CA PHE A 94 -6.76 10.21 -8.79
C PHE A 94 -7.94 10.69 -9.65
N TYR A 95 -9.15 10.33 -9.26
CA TYR A 95 -10.39 10.62 -9.96
C TYR A 95 -11.41 11.16 -8.94
N PRO A 96 -11.38 12.47 -8.62
CA PRO A 96 -12.25 13.06 -7.61
C PRO A 96 -13.74 12.86 -7.87
N ASP A 97 -14.13 12.75 -9.14
CA ASP A 97 -15.52 12.55 -9.58
C ASP A 97 -15.92 11.07 -9.66
N ALA A 98 -15.03 10.13 -9.29
CA ALA A 98 -15.38 8.72 -9.25
C ALA A 98 -16.37 8.43 -8.11
N HIS A 99 -17.50 7.84 -8.45
CA HIS A 99 -18.54 7.41 -7.49
C HIS A 99 -18.50 5.91 -7.18
N SER A 100 -17.75 5.14 -7.97
CA SER A 100 -17.62 3.69 -7.76
C SER A 100 -16.26 3.17 -8.22
N VAL A 101 -15.88 2.02 -7.67
CA VAL A 101 -14.72 1.23 -8.06
C VAL A 101 -15.17 -0.20 -8.28
N ILE A 102 -14.77 -0.79 -9.40
CA ILE A 102 -14.86 -2.24 -9.62
C ILE A 102 -13.43 -2.79 -9.52
N ASP A 103 -13.15 -3.49 -8.43
CA ASP A 103 -11.88 -4.17 -8.20
C ASP A 103 -12.02 -5.64 -8.63
N ILE A 104 -11.20 -6.06 -9.60
CA ILE A 104 -11.18 -7.44 -10.10
C ILE A 104 -9.87 -8.07 -9.64
N GLY A 105 -9.94 -8.79 -8.52
CA GLY A 105 -8.81 -9.46 -7.89
C GLY A 105 -8.60 -10.89 -8.39
N GLY A 106 -7.59 -11.55 -7.80
CA GLY A 106 -7.22 -12.91 -8.16
C GLY A 106 -8.13 -14.01 -7.61
N GLN A 107 -8.84 -13.72 -6.51
CA GLN A 107 -9.74 -14.67 -5.84
C GLN A 107 -11.19 -14.18 -5.79
N ASP A 108 -11.40 -12.87 -5.81
CA ASP A 108 -12.71 -12.26 -5.69
C ASP A 108 -12.77 -10.95 -6.48
N SER A 109 -13.99 -10.44 -6.68
CA SER A 109 -14.23 -9.15 -7.30
C SER A 109 -15.16 -8.34 -6.40
N LYS A 110 -14.90 -7.03 -6.29
CA LYS A 110 -15.61 -6.12 -5.40
C LYS A 110 -16.16 -4.94 -6.18
N ALA A 111 -17.43 -4.62 -5.94
CA ALA A 111 -18.03 -3.35 -6.32
C ALA A 111 -18.10 -2.45 -5.10
N ILE A 112 -17.40 -1.31 -5.14
CA ILE A 112 -17.35 -0.32 -4.07
C ILE A 112 -18.10 0.90 -4.56
N VAL A 113 -19.13 1.32 -3.82
CA VAL A 113 -19.85 2.57 -4.08
C VAL A 113 -19.43 3.58 -3.03
N MET A 114 -19.01 4.75 -3.47
CA MET A 114 -18.52 5.83 -2.62
C MET A 114 -19.59 6.91 -2.55
N SER A 115 -20.01 7.25 -1.34
CA SER A 115 -20.90 8.39 -1.09
C SER A 115 -20.06 9.66 -1.06
N SER A 116 -20.50 10.66 -1.81
CA SER A 116 -20.01 12.05 -1.72
C SER A 116 -20.43 12.70 -0.40
#